data_AF-A0A2D5RXB5-F1
#
_entry.id   AF-A0A2D5RXB5-F1
#
_cell.length_a   1.000
_cell.length_b   1.000
_cell.length_c   1.000
_cell.angle_alpha   90.00
_cell.angle_beta   90.00
_cell.angle_gamma   90.00
#
_symmetry.space_group_name_H-M   'P 1'
#
loop_
_entity.id
_entity.type
_entity.pdbx_description
1 polymer ?
#
loop_
_entity_poly.entity_id
_entity_poly.type
_entity_poly.pdbx_seq_one_letter_code
_entity_poly.pdbx_strand_id
1 'polypeptide(L)'
;KYPTLSGTSVSRDFVEFPSTFEEDWAMHPEVIANYAKHYQTSEPIPDELLEKVIKSRSFNQGFDTLEYVSAALLDMEWHSLPADAPLQDIEKFEQDVLTKHGVNVPFVPPRYKSAFFSHSMGGGYSAGYYAYMWSEILAADAFAYVQEQGGLKRELGDKYRKEILEVGNSRDLMESFKAFRGQEPDTSALLKRRGLTATVE
;
A
#
# COMPACT_ATOMS: atom_id res chain seq x y z
N LYS A 1 8.57 -9.83 -25.64
CA LYS A 1 9.55 -10.90 -25.97
C LYS A 1 9.16 -12.24 -25.34
N TYR A 2 8.89 -12.29 -24.03
CA TYR A 2 8.37 -13.49 -23.34
C TYR A 2 7.07 -13.11 -22.58
N PRO A 3 5.90 -13.65 -22.96
CA PRO A 3 4.62 -13.26 -22.34
C PRO A 3 4.56 -13.50 -20.83
N THR A 4 5.22 -14.54 -20.34
CA THR A 4 5.28 -14.91 -18.92
C THR A 4 5.96 -13.88 -18.03
N LEU A 5 6.71 -12.94 -18.60
CA LEU A 5 7.41 -11.87 -17.86
C LEU A 5 6.73 -10.49 -18.07
N SER A 6 5.61 -10.45 -18.79
CA SER A 6 5.00 -9.20 -19.25
C SER A 6 4.09 -8.58 -18.20
N GLY A 7 4.08 -7.24 -18.16
CA GLY A 7 3.16 -6.45 -17.34
C GLY A 7 3.26 -6.78 -15.86
N THR A 8 2.14 -7.11 -15.24
CA THR A 8 2.00 -7.38 -13.80
C THR A 8 2.42 -8.80 -13.39
N SER A 9 3.14 -9.53 -14.25
CA SER A 9 3.63 -10.89 -13.98
C SER A 9 4.85 -10.92 -13.04
N VAL A 10 4.77 -10.18 -11.94
CA VAL A 10 5.80 -9.99 -10.90
C VAL A 10 5.35 -10.61 -9.57
N SER A 11 6.22 -10.63 -8.56
CA SER A 11 5.87 -11.08 -7.21
C SER A 11 4.76 -10.22 -6.59
N ARG A 12 3.97 -10.79 -5.69
CA ARG A 12 2.83 -10.07 -5.09
C ARG A 12 3.26 -8.89 -4.23
N ASP A 13 4.37 -9.04 -3.53
CA ASP A 13 5.01 -7.99 -2.73
C ASP A 13 5.74 -6.91 -3.56
N PHE A 14 5.62 -6.95 -4.88
CA PHE A 14 6.01 -5.85 -5.76
C PHE A 14 4.85 -5.37 -6.64
N VAL A 15 3.88 -6.24 -6.98
CA VAL A 15 2.83 -5.90 -7.94
C VAL A 15 1.97 -4.71 -7.50
N GLU A 16 1.83 -4.49 -6.19
CA GLU A 16 1.07 -3.36 -5.63
C GLU A 16 1.88 -2.06 -5.60
N PHE A 17 3.20 -2.09 -5.83
CA PHE A 17 4.01 -0.88 -5.76
C PHE A 17 3.58 0.13 -6.82
N PRO A 18 3.46 -0.24 -8.11
CA PRO A 18 3.04 0.72 -9.12
C PRO A 18 1.65 1.28 -8.92
N SER A 19 0.68 0.48 -8.46
CA SER A 19 -0.67 0.97 -8.14
C SER A 19 -0.64 1.97 -6.99
N THR A 20 -0.02 1.61 -5.87
CA THR A 20 0.05 2.48 -4.68
C THR A 20 0.86 3.74 -4.92
N PHE A 21 1.92 3.70 -5.74
CA PHE A 21 2.66 4.90 -6.13
C PHE A 21 1.80 5.89 -6.91
N GLU A 22 0.90 5.40 -7.78
CA GLU A 22 0.04 6.28 -8.58
C GLU A 22 -1.07 6.94 -7.73
N GLU A 23 -1.46 6.34 -6.61
CA GLU A 23 -2.48 6.90 -5.70
C GLU A 23 -2.06 8.25 -5.09
N ASP A 24 -0.76 8.44 -4.81
CA ASP A 24 -0.26 9.69 -4.22
C ASP A 24 -0.52 10.91 -5.14
N TRP A 25 -0.57 10.72 -6.46
CA TRP A 25 -0.86 11.79 -7.41
C TRP A 25 -2.29 12.32 -7.30
N ALA A 26 -3.24 11.51 -6.83
CA ALA A 26 -4.61 11.97 -6.62
C ALA A 26 -4.67 13.15 -5.64
N MET A 27 -3.73 13.22 -4.68
CA MET A 27 -3.65 14.29 -3.69
C MET A 27 -2.56 15.32 -3.99
N HIS A 28 -1.85 15.19 -5.12
CA HIS A 28 -0.85 16.18 -5.53
C HIS A 28 -1.54 17.51 -5.86
N PRO A 29 -1.10 18.68 -5.32
CA PRO A 29 -1.83 19.94 -5.41
C PRO A 29 -2.25 20.34 -6.83
N GLU A 30 -1.36 20.20 -7.81
CA GLU A 30 -1.65 20.53 -9.21
C GLU A 30 -2.66 19.57 -9.85
N VAL A 31 -2.67 18.31 -9.43
CA VAL A 31 -3.55 17.26 -9.99
C VAL A 31 -4.95 17.40 -9.41
N ILE A 32 -5.06 17.47 -8.08
CA ILE A 32 -6.35 17.61 -7.40
C ILE A 32 -7.05 18.92 -7.76
N ALA A 33 -6.33 20.05 -7.85
CA ALA A 33 -6.93 21.32 -8.26
C ALA A 33 -7.47 21.26 -9.70
N ASN A 34 -6.91 20.40 -10.55
CA ASN A 34 -7.36 20.25 -11.93
C ASN A 34 -8.67 19.44 -12.06
N TYR A 35 -8.86 18.39 -11.24
CA TYR A 35 -10.05 17.53 -11.33
C TYR A 35 -11.13 17.84 -10.28
N ALA A 36 -10.79 18.45 -9.14
CA ALA A 36 -11.74 18.76 -8.06
C ALA A 36 -12.59 19.99 -8.44
N LYS A 37 -13.62 19.74 -9.25
CA LYS A 37 -14.57 20.74 -9.75
C LYS A 37 -15.99 20.35 -9.39
N HIS A 38 -16.83 21.34 -9.11
CA HIS A 38 -18.24 21.11 -8.84
C HIS A 38 -18.93 20.54 -10.08
N TYR A 39 -19.65 19.43 -9.94
CA TYR A 39 -20.14 18.64 -11.07
C TYR A 39 -21.14 19.38 -11.98
N GLN A 40 -21.85 20.40 -11.46
CA GLN A 40 -22.80 21.20 -12.25
C GLN A 40 -22.19 22.48 -12.81
N THR A 41 -21.35 23.16 -12.02
CA THR A 41 -20.86 24.51 -12.34
C THR A 41 -19.47 24.49 -12.96
N SER A 42 -18.75 23.37 -12.86
CA SER A 42 -17.34 23.23 -13.23
C SER A 42 -16.37 24.15 -12.48
N GLU A 43 -16.85 24.86 -11.45
CA GLU A 43 -16.02 25.72 -10.61
C GLU A 43 -15.04 24.88 -9.79
N PRO A 44 -13.77 25.30 -9.67
CA PRO A 44 -12.78 24.59 -8.86
C PRO A 44 -13.15 24.62 -7.38
N ILE A 45 -12.70 23.60 -6.65
CA ILE A 45 -12.73 23.60 -5.19
C ILE A 45 -12.07 24.88 -4.65
N PRO A 46 -12.67 25.57 -3.65
CA PRO A 46 -12.02 26.73 -3.03
C PRO A 46 -10.69 26.36 -2.37
N ASP A 47 -9.67 27.21 -2.54
CA ASP A 47 -8.30 26.95 -2.06
C ASP A 47 -8.25 26.59 -0.57
N GLU A 48 -9.01 27.30 0.28
CA GLU A 48 -9.06 27.04 1.72
C GLU A 48 -9.61 25.63 2.04
N LEU A 49 -10.59 25.16 1.25
CA LEU A 49 -11.16 23.83 1.42
C LEU A 49 -10.19 22.75 0.89
N LEU A 50 -9.53 23.02 -0.23
CA LEU A 50 -8.52 22.12 -0.78
C LEU A 50 -7.34 21.93 0.19
N GLU A 51 -6.87 23.01 0.82
CA GLU A 51 -5.81 22.94 1.83
C GLU A 51 -6.23 22.07 3.03
N LYS A 52 -7.49 22.18 3.47
CA LYS A 52 -8.04 21.32 4.54
C LYS A 52 -8.09 19.86 4.13
N VAL A 53 -8.49 19.56 2.89
CA VAL A 53 -8.51 18.20 2.32
C VAL A 53 -7.09 17.61 2.31
N ILE A 54 -6.10 18.34 1.82
CA ILE A 54 -4.69 17.89 1.79
C ILE A 54 -4.16 17.67 3.22
N LYS A 55 -4.45 18.58 4.16
CA LYS A 55 -4.05 18.46 5.57
C LYS A 55 -4.71 17.27 6.26
N SER A 56 -5.92 16.89 5.88
CA SER A 56 -6.64 15.75 6.48
C SER A 56 -6.11 14.38 6.05
N ARG A 57 -5.13 14.28 5.14
CA ARG A 57 -4.62 13.00 4.64
C ARG A 57 -4.12 12.03 5.71
N SER A 58 -3.64 12.55 6.85
CA SER A 58 -3.15 11.74 7.96
C SER A 58 -4.22 11.46 9.02
N PHE A 59 -5.43 12.01 8.84
CA PHE A 59 -6.55 11.69 9.70
C PHE A 59 -6.90 10.20 9.57
N ASN A 60 -7.30 9.58 10.68
CA ASN A 60 -7.71 8.18 10.75
C ASN A 60 -6.63 7.11 10.47
N GLN A 61 -5.36 7.49 10.24
CA GLN A 61 -4.29 6.53 9.95
C GLN A 61 -4.10 5.44 11.02
N GLY A 62 -4.40 5.73 12.29
CA GLY A 62 -4.39 4.71 13.35
C GLY A 62 -5.42 3.60 13.11
N PHE A 63 -6.64 3.93 12.68
CA PHE A 63 -7.66 2.97 12.31
C PHE A 63 -7.22 2.21 11.05
N ASP A 64 -6.95 2.92 9.96
CA ASP A 64 -6.65 2.36 8.64
C ASP A 64 -5.43 1.43 8.67
N THR A 65 -4.42 1.77 9.49
CA THR A 65 -3.23 0.93 9.67
C THR A 65 -3.54 -0.30 10.52
N LEU A 66 -4.27 -0.15 11.62
CA LEU A 66 -4.58 -1.26 12.52
C LEU A 66 -5.52 -2.29 11.88
N GLU A 67 -6.58 -1.86 11.18
CA GLU A 67 -7.47 -2.81 10.50
C GLU A 67 -6.73 -3.60 9.41
N TYR A 68 -5.79 -2.98 8.70
CA TYR A 68 -4.96 -3.63 7.70
C TYR A 68 -3.99 -4.64 8.33
N VAL A 69 -3.20 -4.21 9.31
CA VAL A 69 -2.20 -5.07 9.98
C VAL A 69 -2.89 -6.27 10.63
N SER A 70 -4.05 -6.06 11.25
CA SER A 70 -4.85 -7.14 11.85
C SER A 70 -5.25 -8.19 10.81
N ALA A 71 -5.70 -7.77 9.63
CA ALA A 71 -6.03 -8.69 8.54
C ALA A 71 -4.79 -9.40 7.97
N ALA A 72 -3.66 -8.70 7.83
CA ALA A 72 -2.41 -9.31 7.35
C ALA A 72 -1.86 -10.37 8.33
N LEU A 73 -1.93 -10.11 9.63
CA LEU A 73 -1.57 -11.08 10.67
C LEU A 73 -2.50 -12.30 10.64
N LEU A 74 -3.80 -12.08 10.48
CA LEU A 74 -4.78 -13.15 10.36
C LEU A 74 -4.50 -14.05 9.15
N ASP A 75 -4.21 -13.47 7.98
CA ASP A 75 -3.80 -14.20 6.78
C ASP A 75 -2.56 -15.06 7.06
N MET A 76 -1.51 -14.49 7.66
CA MET A 76 -0.27 -15.20 7.95
C MET A 76 -0.48 -16.35 8.94
N GLU A 77 -1.27 -16.16 10.00
CA GLU A 77 -1.54 -17.20 11.00
C GLU A 77 -2.34 -18.36 10.40
N TRP A 78 -3.37 -18.08 9.58
CA TRP A 78 -4.12 -19.12 8.87
C TRP A 78 -3.20 -20.00 8.03
N HIS A 79 -2.24 -19.40 7.32
CA HIS A 79 -1.32 -20.10 6.43
C HIS A 79 -0.05 -20.62 7.10
N SER A 80 0.11 -20.38 8.41
CA SER A 80 1.20 -20.93 9.22
C SER A 80 0.78 -22.15 10.03
N LEU A 81 -0.50 -22.55 9.96
CA LEU A 81 -0.97 -23.79 10.56
C LEU A 81 -0.19 -25.00 9.97
N PRO A 82 0.29 -25.92 10.82
CA PRO A 82 0.96 -27.11 10.31
C PRO A 82 -0.05 -28.02 9.58
N ALA A 83 0.44 -28.87 8.68
CA ALA A 83 -0.40 -29.72 7.85
C ALA A 83 -1.24 -30.74 8.65
N ASP A 84 -0.84 -31.06 9.88
CA ASP A 84 -1.54 -31.95 10.81
C ASP A 84 -2.40 -31.19 11.84
N ALA A 85 -2.55 -29.88 11.69
CA ALA A 85 -3.45 -29.09 12.53
C ALA A 85 -4.89 -29.64 12.44
N PRO A 86 -5.62 -29.71 13.58
CA PRO A 86 -7.02 -30.08 13.55
C PRO A 86 -7.84 -29.02 12.81
N LEU A 87 -9.07 -29.37 12.43
CA LEU A 87 -10.02 -28.39 11.93
C LEU A 87 -10.24 -27.29 12.97
N GLN A 88 -10.08 -26.05 12.55
CA GLN A 88 -10.24 -24.89 13.41
C GLN A 88 -11.70 -24.45 13.46
N ASP A 89 -12.13 -23.94 14.62
CA ASP A 89 -13.29 -23.06 14.71
C ASP A 89 -12.86 -21.67 14.23
N ILE A 90 -13.49 -21.18 13.15
CA ILE A 90 -13.05 -19.96 12.45
C ILE A 90 -13.11 -18.73 13.36
N GLU A 91 -14.20 -18.56 14.12
CA GLU A 91 -14.40 -17.37 14.95
C GLU A 91 -13.45 -17.38 16.14
N LYS A 92 -13.28 -18.54 16.76
CA LYS A 92 -12.35 -18.71 17.87
C LYS A 92 -10.91 -18.49 17.42
N PHE A 93 -10.51 -19.07 16.29
CA PHE A 93 -9.16 -18.89 15.75
C PHE A 93 -8.86 -17.41 15.48
N GLU A 94 -9.79 -16.70 14.83
CA GLU A 94 -9.65 -15.27 14.54
C GLU A 94 -9.47 -14.45 15.83
N GLN A 95 -10.31 -14.67 16.84
CA GLN A 95 -10.19 -13.96 18.13
C GLN A 95 -8.87 -14.27 18.85
N ASP A 96 -8.46 -15.53 18.87
CA ASP A 96 -7.22 -15.98 19.51
C ASP A 96 -6.00 -15.35 18.81
N VAL A 97 -5.98 -15.29 17.48
CA VAL A 97 -4.94 -14.63 16.68
C VAL A 97 -4.87 -13.12 16.92
N LEU A 98 -6.00 -12.41 16.86
CA LEU A 98 -6.02 -10.98 17.10
C LEU A 98 -5.56 -10.63 18.52
N THR A 99 -5.92 -11.47 19.50
CA THR A 99 -5.51 -11.31 20.90
C THR A 99 -4.01 -11.59 21.07
N LYS A 100 -3.50 -12.67 20.46
CA LYS A 100 -2.07 -13.03 20.47
C LYS A 100 -1.17 -11.88 20.01
N HIS A 101 -1.57 -11.15 18.97
CA HIS A 101 -0.81 -10.03 18.41
C HIS A 101 -1.15 -8.67 19.01
N GLY A 102 -2.01 -8.61 20.03
CA GLY A 102 -2.38 -7.34 20.69
C GLY A 102 -3.19 -6.39 19.82
N VAL A 103 -3.84 -6.90 18.77
CA VAL A 103 -4.63 -6.11 17.80
C VAL A 103 -6.13 -6.37 17.91
N ASN A 104 -6.58 -7.11 18.93
CA ASN A 104 -8.00 -7.31 19.23
C ASN A 104 -8.62 -6.06 19.86
N VAL A 105 -8.82 -5.02 19.04
CA VAL A 105 -9.44 -3.75 19.45
C VAL A 105 -10.90 -3.76 19.00
N PRO A 106 -11.90 -3.75 19.92
CA PRO A 106 -13.31 -3.90 19.56
C PRO A 106 -13.84 -2.89 18.53
N PHE A 107 -13.28 -1.68 18.51
CA PHE A 107 -13.69 -0.60 17.62
C PHE A 107 -12.94 -0.59 16.28
N VAL A 108 -11.93 -1.44 16.10
CA VAL A 108 -11.12 -1.55 14.88
C VAL A 108 -10.95 -3.03 14.54
N PRO A 109 -11.99 -3.69 13.99
CA PRO A 109 -11.87 -5.08 13.55
C PRO A 109 -10.84 -5.19 12.41
N PRO A 110 -10.35 -6.40 12.11
CA PRO A 110 -9.56 -6.60 10.89
C PRO A 110 -10.37 -6.18 9.67
N ARG A 111 -9.70 -5.57 8.69
CA ARG A 111 -10.32 -5.05 7.45
C ARG A 111 -11.15 -6.11 6.74
N TYR A 112 -10.72 -7.36 6.84
CA TYR A 112 -11.49 -8.54 6.43
C TYR A 112 -11.49 -9.57 7.57
N LYS A 113 -12.66 -10.12 7.89
CA LYS A 113 -12.75 -11.35 8.69
C LYS A 113 -12.63 -12.57 7.81
N SER A 114 -12.21 -13.68 8.39
CA SER A 114 -11.88 -14.94 7.71
C SER A 114 -12.97 -15.39 6.73
N ALA A 115 -14.25 -15.32 7.13
CA ALA A 115 -15.39 -15.78 6.32
C ALA A 115 -15.64 -14.97 5.02
N PHE A 116 -15.11 -13.75 4.91
CA PHE A 116 -15.24 -12.90 3.73
C PHE A 116 -13.89 -12.36 3.23
N PHE A 117 -12.79 -13.02 3.59
CA PHE A 117 -11.45 -12.62 3.19
C PHE A 117 -11.07 -13.18 1.81
N SER A 118 -11.76 -12.69 0.77
CA SER A 118 -11.60 -13.20 -0.60
C SER A 118 -10.16 -13.14 -1.11
N HIS A 119 -9.38 -12.11 -0.77
CA HIS A 119 -7.97 -11.98 -1.14
C HIS A 119 -7.16 -13.22 -0.74
N SER A 120 -7.29 -13.62 0.52
CA SER A 120 -6.52 -14.71 1.13
C SER A 120 -7.12 -16.09 0.79
N MET A 121 -8.45 -16.24 0.84
CA MET A 121 -9.14 -17.53 0.72
C MET A 121 -9.48 -17.96 -0.72
N GLY A 122 -9.01 -17.23 -1.73
CA GLY A 122 -9.26 -17.57 -3.15
C GLY A 122 -8.74 -16.57 -4.18
N GLY A 123 -8.35 -15.36 -3.77
CA GLY A 123 -7.94 -14.25 -4.63
C GLY A 123 -6.46 -14.20 -4.99
N GLY A 124 -5.65 -15.15 -4.51
CA GLY A 124 -4.22 -15.25 -4.84
C GLY A 124 -3.28 -14.46 -3.92
N TYR A 125 -3.76 -14.03 -2.75
CA TYR A 125 -2.97 -13.39 -1.69
C TYR A 125 -2.94 -14.23 -0.40
N SER A 126 -3.18 -15.55 -0.49
CA SER A 126 -2.96 -16.50 0.61
C SER A 126 -1.51 -16.43 1.09
N ALA A 127 -1.28 -16.19 2.39
CA ALA A 127 0.04 -15.92 2.95
C ALA A 127 0.77 -14.75 2.27
N GLY A 128 0.01 -13.76 1.82
CA GLY A 128 0.47 -12.71 0.91
C GLY A 128 -0.24 -11.39 1.09
N TYR A 129 -1.20 -11.26 2.02
CA TYR A 129 -1.89 -9.99 2.23
C TYR A 129 -0.96 -8.90 2.81
N TYR A 130 0.16 -9.28 3.43
CA TYR A 130 1.25 -8.38 3.82
C TYR A 130 1.85 -7.61 2.62
N ALA A 131 1.67 -8.13 1.40
CA ALA A 131 2.25 -7.58 0.18
C ALA A 131 1.86 -6.12 -0.08
N TYR A 132 0.67 -5.69 0.34
CA TYR A 132 0.23 -4.30 0.20
C TYR A 132 1.15 -3.34 0.96
N MET A 133 1.37 -3.56 2.26
CA MET A 133 2.24 -2.69 3.06
C MET A 133 3.72 -2.88 2.71
N TRP A 134 4.13 -4.08 2.30
CA TRP A 134 5.48 -4.28 1.76
C TRP A 134 5.72 -3.44 0.50
N SER A 135 4.78 -3.48 -0.45
CA SER A 135 4.84 -2.67 -1.66
C SER A 135 4.70 -1.17 -1.36
N GLU A 136 3.97 -0.81 -0.31
CA GLU A 136 3.82 0.58 0.12
C GLU A 136 5.14 1.19 0.63
N ILE A 137 6.07 0.38 1.15
CA ILE A 137 7.44 0.83 1.45
C ILE A 137 8.08 1.38 0.17
N LEU A 138 8.02 0.61 -0.92
CA LEU A 138 8.54 1.01 -2.23
C LEU A 138 7.83 2.26 -2.74
N ALA A 139 6.49 2.27 -2.65
CA ALA A 139 5.66 3.39 -3.13
C ALA A 139 5.98 4.70 -2.40
N ALA A 140 6.04 4.65 -1.06
CA ALA A 140 6.32 5.82 -0.24
C ALA A 140 7.71 6.39 -0.47
N ASP A 141 8.73 5.52 -0.53
CA ASP A 141 10.11 5.96 -0.78
C ASP A 141 10.29 6.49 -2.21
N ALA A 142 9.73 5.80 -3.21
CA ALA A 142 9.73 6.26 -4.60
C ALA A 142 9.04 7.62 -4.77
N PHE A 143 7.87 7.80 -4.14
CA PHE A 143 7.15 9.07 -4.22
C PHE A 143 7.91 10.19 -3.52
N ALA A 144 8.46 9.94 -2.33
CA ALA A 144 9.30 10.90 -1.62
C ALA A 144 10.50 11.34 -2.48
N TYR A 145 11.19 10.39 -3.11
CA TYR A 145 12.27 10.68 -4.05
C TYR A 145 11.81 11.57 -5.21
N VAL A 146 10.67 11.26 -5.84
CA VAL A 146 10.14 12.09 -6.92
C VAL A 146 9.86 13.52 -6.45
N GLN A 147 9.29 13.69 -5.26
CA GLN A 147 9.07 15.01 -4.67
C GLN A 147 10.39 15.78 -4.45
N GLU A 148 11.43 15.12 -3.94
CA GLU A 148 12.78 15.70 -3.76
C GLU A 148 13.43 16.13 -5.09
N GLN A 149 13.16 15.40 -6.18
CA GLN A 149 13.65 15.74 -7.52
C GLN A 149 12.80 16.83 -8.22
N GLY A 150 11.81 17.39 -7.52
CA GLY A 150 10.96 18.48 -7.99
C GLY A 150 9.61 18.05 -8.57
N GLY A 151 9.11 16.87 -8.18
CA GLY A 151 7.71 16.48 -8.35
C GLY A 151 7.32 16.10 -9.77
N LEU A 152 6.18 16.63 -10.23
CA LEU A 152 5.51 16.26 -11.48
C LEU A 152 6.29 16.74 -12.73
N LYS A 153 7.37 16.03 -13.08
CA LYS A 153 8.23 16.32 -14.24
C LYS A 153 8.20 15.17 -15.24
N ARG A 154 8.12 15.51 -16.55
CA ARG A 154 8.15 14.51 -17.64
C ARG A 154 9.36 13.59 -17.54
N GLU A 155 10.54 14.14 -17.28
CA GLU A 155 11.79 13.38 -17.18
C GLU A 155 11.73 12.30 -16.08
N LEU A 156 11.11 12.60 -14.93
CA LEU A 156 10.94 11.62 -13.85
C LEU A 156 9.90 10.57 -14.22
N GLY A 157 8.83 10.95 -14.92
CA GLY A 157 7.86 10.01 -15.48
C GLY A 157 8.49 9.06 -16.51
N ASP A 158 9.34 9.58 -17.40
CA ASP A 158 10.08 8.77 -18.38
C ASP A 158 11.06 7.80 -17.69
N LYS A 159 11.74 8.26 -16.63
CA LYS A 159 12.60 7.41 -15.81
C LYS A 159 11.80 6.32 -15.10
N TYR A 160 10.69 6.66 -14.45
CA TYR A 160 9.82 5.69 -13.76
C TYR A 160 9.26 4.65 -14.74
N ARG A 161 8.77 5.10 -15.90
CA ARG A 161 8.30 4.23 -16.98
C ARG A 161 9.40 3.25 -17.40
N LYS A 162 10.58 3.75 -17.74
CA LYS A 162 11.68 2.93 -18.25
C LYS A 162 12.20 1.93 -17.22
N GLU A 163 12.33 2.35 -15.96
CA GLU A 163 12.98 1.53 -14.95
C GLU A 163 12.00 0.64 -14.17
N ILE A 164 10.71 0.97 -14.09
CA ILE A 164 9.72 0.21 -13.33
C ILE A 164 8.62 -0.39 -14.22
N LEU A 165 7.95 0.44 -15.03
CA LEU A 165 6.72 0.00 -15.71
C LEU A 165 6.99 -0.86 -16.96
N GLU A 166 8.04 -0.56 -17.72
CA GLU A 166 8.34 -1.24 -18.98
C GLU A 166 9.04 -2.59 -18.80
N VAL A 167 9.64 -2.85 -17.64
CA VAL A 167 10.50 -4.01 -17.42
C VAL A 167 9.75 -5.29 -17.08
N GLY A 168 8.52 -5.19 -16.53
CA GLY A 168 7.80 -6.34 -16.00
C GLY A 168 8.70 -7.18 -15.08
N ASN A 169 8.71 -8.50 -15.27
CA ASN A 169 9.58 -9.41 -14.51
C ASN A 169 10.84 -9.83 -15.30
N SER A 170 11.31 -8.99 -16.23
CA SER A 170 12.49 -9.29 -17.06
C SER A 170 13.82 -8.85 -16.44
N ARG A 171 13.78 -8.07 -15.36
CA ARG A 171 14.90 -7.65 -14.53
C ARG A 171 14.53 -7.92 -13.07
N ASP A 172 15.53 -8.21 -12.25
CA ASP A 172 15.32 -8.27 -10.80
C ASP A 172 14.60 -7.00 -10.29
N LEU A 173 13.61 -7.20 -9.43
CA LEU A 173 12.69 -6.14 -9.03
C LEU A 173 13.37 -5.11 -8.12
N MET A 174 14.29 -5.54 -7.26
CA MET A 174 15.06 -4.63 -6.42
C MET A 174 16.12 -3.88 -7.24
N GLU A 175 16.75 -4.53 -8.22
CA GLU A 175 17.60 -3.82 -9.19
C GLU A 175 16.83 -2.78 -10.01
N SER A 176 15.57 -3.08 -10.36
CA SER A 176 14.68 -2.14 -11.03
C SER A 176 14.36 -0.93 -10.15
N PHE A 177 14.04 -1.17 -8.88
CA PHE A 177 13.84 -0.13 -7.89
C PHE A 177 15.09 0.74 -7.71
N LYS A 178 16.27 0.13 -7.50
CA LYS A 178 17.55 0.85 -7.38
C LYS A 178 17.90 1.65 -8.63
N ALA A 179 17.61 1.15 -9.83
CA ALA A 179 17.84 1.90 -11.06
C ALA A 179 16.97 3.18 -11.14
N PHE A 180 15.74 3.12 -10.63
CA PHE A 180 14.87 4.29 -10.52
C PHE A 180 15.28 5.23 -9.38
N ARG A 181 15.41 4.70 -8.17
CA ARG A 181 15.56 5.43 -6.90
C ARG A 181 17.00 5.83 -6.56
N GLY A 182 17.98 5.09 -7.07
CA GLY A 182 19.41 5.23 -6.79
C GLY A 182 19.92 4.46 -5.57
N GLN A 183 19.04 3.89 -4.76
CA GLN A 183 19.35 3.15 -3.53
C GLN A 183 18.25 2.15 -3.20
N GLU A 184 18.51 1.28 -2.23
CA GLU A 184 17.47 0.42 -1.64
C GLU A 184 16.47 1.26 -0.83
N PRO A 185 15.21 0.83 -0.76
CA PRO A 185 14.18 1.51 0.01
C PRO A 185 14.43 1.33 1.52
N ASP A 186 13.92 2.26 2.31
CA ASP A 186 13.78 2.10 3.75
C ASP A 186 12.34 2.41 4.20
N THR A 187 12.02 2.17 5.47
CA THR A 187 10.67 2.35 6.00
C THR A 187 10.33 3.79 6.38
N SER A 188 11.27 4.73 6.34
CA SER A 188 11.11 6.08 6.87
C SER A 188 9.97 6.84 6.21
N ALA A 189 9.86 6.75 4.87
CA ALA A 189 8.80 7.40 4.11
C ALA A 189 7.42 6.80 4.44
N LEU A 190 7.33 5.47 4.56
CA LEU A 190 6.10 4.78 4.97
C LEU A 190 5.68 5.16 6.40
N LEU A 191 6.63 5.17 7.35
CA LEU A 191 6.34 5.55 8.73
C LEU A 191 5.81 6.99 8.81
N LYS A 192 6.38 7.92 8.02
CA LYS A 192 5.87 9.29 7.92
C LYS A 192 4.46 9.34 7.32
N ARG A 193 4.20 8.58 6.25
CA ARG A 193 2.89 8.47 5.60
C ARG A 193 1.82 7.99 6.58
N ARG A 194 2.14 6.95 7.35
CA ARG A 194 1.25 6.29 8.32
C ARG A 194 1.16 7.02 9.67
N GLY A 195 1.89 8.13 9.86
CA GLY A 195 1.89 8.89 11.12
C GLY A 195 2.60 8.19 12.28
N LEU A 196 3.52 7.26 11.98
CA LEU A 196 4.22 6.39 12.93
C LEU A 196 5.65 6.86 13.25
N THR A 197 6.00 8.11 12.96
CA THR A 197 7.32 8.70 13.25
C THR A 197 7.46 9.26 14.66
N ALA A 198 6.37 9.32 15.43
CA ALA A 198 6.42 9.82 16.79
C ALA A 198 6.96 8.75 17.74
N THR A 199 7.95 9.11 18.56
CA THR A 199 8.29 8.35 19.76
C THR A 199 7.07 8.39 20.67
N VAL A 200 6.53 7.23 21.04
CA VAL A 200 5.59 7.13 22.15
C VAL A 200 6.41 7.36 23.42
N GLU A 201 6.27 8.52 24.05
CA GLU A 201 6.75 8.76 25.42
C GLU A 201 5.90 8.02 26.44
#